data_AF-A0A968X4R7-F1
#
_entry.id   AF-A0A968X4R7-F1
#
_cell.length_a   1.000
_cell.length_b   1.000
_cell.length_c   1.000
_cell.angle_alpha   90.00
_cell.angle_beta   90.00
_cell.angle_gamma   90.00
#
_symmetry.space_group_name_H-M   'P 1'
#
loop_
_entity.id
_entity.type
_entity.pdbx_description
1 polymer ?
#
loop_
_entity_poly.entity_id
_entity_poly.type
_entity_poly.pdbx_seq_one_letter_code
_entity_poly.pdbx_strand_id
1 'polypeptide(L)'
;MTKRILQRMFFNLVFISVLLLSTLGLIRPSQAAERPPAKVDARLWQATANNGLSDVLITAAGYPDLSSARNLVGKEAKTQFVVNTLIAFANTAQASLRADLQSQNKAFFVLWASNQIALKAASRADLLAVEGEDLEIGPP
;
A
#
# COMPACT_ATOMS: atom_id res chain seq x y z
N MET A 1 -20.44 -29.79 -62.35
CA MET A 1 -19.04 -29.62 -61.87
C MET A 1 -18.89 -28.42 -60.92
N THR A 2 -19.72 -27.38 -61.06
CA THR A 2 -19.67 -26.09 -60.34
C THR A 2 -20.02 -26.14 -58.84
N LYS A 3 -20.94 -27.02 -58.40
CA LYS A 3 -21.37 -27.11 -56.99
C LYS A 3 -20.26 -27.52 -56.01
N ARG A 4 -19.34 -28.40 -56.42
CA ARG A 4 -18.23 -28.88 -55.57
C ARG A 4 -17.15 -27.81 -55.33
N ILE A 5 -16.99 -26.88 -56.27
CA ILE A 5 -16.04 -25.75 -56.15
C ILE A 5 -16.60 -24.72 -55.18
N LEU A 6 -17.89 -24.38 -55.31
CA LEU A 6 -18.56 -23.43 -54.43
C LEU A 6 -18.60 -23.91 -52.96
N GLN A 7 -18.82 -25.21 -52.73
CA GLN A 7 -18.82 -25.81 -51.39
C GLN A 7 -17.44 -25.77 -50.73
N ARG A 8 -16.36 -25.97 -51.49
CA ARG A 8 -14.98 -25.86 -51.00
C ARG A 8 -14.61 -24.41 -50.64
N MET A 9 -15.07 -23.44 -51.43
CA MET A 9 -14.85 -22.02 -51.14
C MET A 9 -15.58 -21.60 -49.86
N PHE A 10 -16.83 -22.04 -49.67
CA PHE A 10 -17.60 -21.73 -48.47
C PHE A 10 -16.99 -22.34 -47.21
N PHE A 11 -16.51 -23.59 -47.29
CA PHE A 11 -15.85 -24.27 -46.17
C PHE A 11 -14.54 -23.58 -45.78
N ASN A 12 -13.71 -23.21 -46.76
CA ASN A 12 -12.47 -22.47 -46.50
C ASN A 12 -12.74 -21.09 -45.88
N LEU A 13 -13.80 -20.40 -46.30
CA LEU A 13 -14.15 -19.07 -45.79
C LEU A 13 -14.62 -19.11 -44.32
N VAL A 14 -15.40 -20.13 -43.94
CA VAL A 14 -15.80 -20.36 -42.54
C VAL A 14 -14.59 -20.74 -41.69
N PHE A 15 -13.71 -21.60 -42.19
CA PHE A 15 -12.51 -22.02 -41.47
C PHE A 15 -11.55 -20.85 -41.19
N ILE A 16 -11.35 -19.97 -42.18
CA ILE A 16 -10.56 -18.74 -42.03
C ILE A 16 -11.20 -17.79 -41.01
N SER A 17 -12.53 -17.65 -41.03
CA SER A 17 -13.27 -16.79 -40.08
C SER A 17 -13.14 -17.27 -38.63
N VAL A 18 -13.21 -18.58 -38.39
CA VAL A 18 -13.03 -19.18 -37.05
C VAL A 18 -11.58 -19.02 -36.56
N LEU A 19 -10.61 -19.15 -37.47
CA LEU A 19 -9.20 -18.95 -37.14
C LEU A 19 -8.91 -17.48 -36.79
N LEU A 20 -9.48 -16.52 -37.54
CA LEU A 20 -9.33 -15.09 -37.25
C LEU A 20 -9.96 -14.68 -35.92
N LEU A 21 -11.16 -15.19 -35.59
CA LEU A 21 -11.80 -14.91 -34.29
C LEU A 21 -10.98 -15.43 -33.10
N SER A 22 -10.25 -16.53 -33.28
CA SER A 22 -9.41 -17.12 -32.21
C SER A 22 -8.17 -16.27 -31.89
N THR A 23 -7.69 -15.45 -32.84
CA THR A 23 -6.49 -14.61 -32.63
C THR A 23 -6.75 -13.31 -31.87
N LEU A 24 -8.01 -12.85 -31.81
CA LEU A 24 -8.37 -11.60 -31.12
C LEU A 24 -8.41 -11.72 -29.58
N GLY A 25 -8.43 -12.94 -29.02
CA GLY A 25 -8.45 -13.17 -27.57
C GLY A 25 -7.09 -13.11 -26.86
N LEU A 26 -5.98 -13.02 -27.61
CA LEU A 26 -4.61 -13.05 -27.07
C LEU A 26 -4.02 -11.65 -26.80
N ILE A 27 -4.68 -10.59 -27.28
CA ILE A 27 -4.24 -9.22 -27.02
C ILE A 27 -4.76 -8.82 -25.63
N ARG A 28 -4.07 -9.27 -24.58
CA ARG A 28 -4.18 -8.64 -23.28
C ARG A 28 -3.53 -7.26 -23.40
N PRO A 29 -4.25 -6.15 -23.19
CA PRO A 29 -3.60 -4.86 -23.12
C PRO A 29 -2.50 -4.96 -22.05
N SER A 30 -1.27 -4.65 -22.42
CA SER A 30 -0.21 -4.44 -21.44
C SER A 30 -0.64 -3.23 -20.62
N GLN A 31 -1.25 -3.45 -19.47
CA GLN A 31 -1.46 -2.39 -18.51
C GLN A 31 -0.07 -1.92 -18.11
N ALA A 32 0.25 -0.68 -18.46
CA ALA A 32 1.44 -0.02 -17.97
C ALA A 32 1.43 -0.17 -16.44
N ALA A 33 2.54 -0.68 -15.88
CA ALA A 33 2.65 -0.85 -14.45
C ALA A 33 2.41 0.50 -13.77
N GLU A 34 1.35 0.57 -12.97
CA GLU A 34 1.01 1.77 -12.22
C GLU A 34 2.16 2.09 -11.27
N ARG A 35 2.75 3.28 -11.41
CA ARG A 35 3.88 3.67 -10.58
C ARG A 35 3.40 3.89 -9.13
N PRO A 36 4.19 3.46 -8.14
CA PRO A 36 3.89 3.75 -6.75
C PRO A 36 3.90 5.27 -6.51
N PRO A 37 3.04 5.76 -5.61
CA PRO A 37 3.15 7.11 -5.10
C PRO A 37 4.46 7.34 -4.35
N ALA A 38 4.86 8.60 -4.18
CA ALA A 38 6.23 8.94 -3.79
C ALA A 38 6.62 8.43 -2.40
N LYS A 39 5.66 8.40 -1.47
CA LYS A 39 5.87 8.00 -0.08
C LYS A 39 5.50 6.54 0.21
N VAL A 40 5.17 5.77 -0.83
CA VAL A 40 4.76 4.36 -0.71
C VAL A 40 5.85 3.47 -1.27
N ASP A 41 6.32 2.51 -0.46
CA ASP A 41 7.28 1.52 -0.92
C ASP A 41 6.74 0.73 -2.14
N ALA A 42 7.59 0.57 -3.16
CA ALA A 42 7.21 -0.08 -4.42
C ALA A 42 6.80 -1.55 -4.24
N ARG A 43 7.37 -2.26 -3.26
CA ARG A 43 7.02 -3.66 -2.99
C ARG A 43 5.65 -3.75 -2.33
N LEU A 44 5.33 -2.83 -1.40
CA LEU A 44 3.99 -2.73 -0.83
C LEU A 44 2.94 -2.36 -1.87
N TRP A 45 3.27 -1.43 -2.76
CA TRP A 45 2.41 -1.08 -3.87
C TRP A 45 2.11 -2.30 -4.75
N GLN A 46 3.12 -3.09 -5.11
CA GLN A 46 2.93 -4.33 -5.86
C GLN A 46 2.15 -5.39 -5.06
N ALA A 47 2.43 -5.55 -3.77
CA ALA A 47 1.77 -6.54 -2.91
C ALA A 47 0.27 -6.28 -2.72
N THR A 48 -0.15 -5.02 -2.81
CA THR A 48 -1.57 -4.61 -2.74
C THR A 48 -2.26 -4.55 -4.10
N ALA A 49 -1.58 -4.89 -5.19
CA ALA A 49 -2.20 -5.00 -6.50
C ALA A 49 -3.26 -6.12 -6.51
N ASN A 50 -4.25 -6.02 -7.41
CA ASN A 50 -5.30 -7.03 -7.58
C ASN A 50 -6.07 -7.38 -6.28
N ASN A 51 -6.36 -6.36 -5.45
CA ASN A 51 -7.01 -6.50 -4.13
C ASN A 51 -6.18 -7.26 -3.09
N GLY A 52 -4.86 -7.32 -3.26
CA GLY A 52 -3.95 -7.83 -2.25
C GLY A 52 -3.99 -6.98 -0.97
N LEU A 53 -3.72 -7.63 0.17
CA LEU A 53 -3.60 -7.00 1.47
C LEU A 53 -2.20 -7.21 2.00
N SER A 54 -1.64 -6.22 2.69
CA SER A 54 -0.31 -6.31 3.29
C SER A 54 -0.27 -5.64 4.65
N ASP A 55 0.58 -6.14 5.54
CA ASP A 55 0.89 -5.44 6.77
C ASP A 55 1.89 -4.33 6.46
N VAL A 56 1.68 -3.14 7.02
CA VAL A 56 2.49 -1.95 6.71
C VAL A 56 2.88 -1.18 7.96
N LEU A 57 4.03 -0.52 7.89
CA LEU A 57 4.45 0.50 8.84
C LEU A 57 4.22 1.88 8.22
N ILE A 58 3.49 2.71 8.95
CA ILE A 58 3.25 4.11 8.63
C ILE A 58 4.10 4.93 9.59
N THR A 59 5.04 5.72 9.06
CA THR A 59 5.96 6.56 9.85
C THR A 59 5.45 7.98 9.89
N ALA A 60 5.17 8.48 11.10
CA ALA A 60 4.82 9.88 11.29
C ALA A 60 6.04 10.78 11.34
N ALA A 61 5.89 12.01 10.84
CA ALA A 61 6.98 12.96 10.75
C ALA A 61 7.49 13.41 12.13
N GLY A 62 8.80 13.63 12.21
CA GLY A 62 9.46 14.24 13.35
C GLY A 62 9.79 13.29 14.50
N TYR A 63 10.49 13.85 15.48
CA TYR A 63 10.91 13.18 16.70
C TYR A 63 11.07 14.24 17.80
N PRO A 64 10.69 13.96 19.07
CA PRO A 64 10.80 14.98 20.10
C PRO A 64 12.26 15.21 20.48
N ASP A 65 12.56 16.42 20.94
CA ASP A 65 13.87 16.69 21.54
C ASP A 65 13.99 15.99 22.91
N LEU A 66 14.98 15.10 23.03
CA LEU A 66 15.29 14.37 24.26
C LEU A 66 16.51 14.96 25.00
N SER A 67 17.09 16.06 24.52
CA SER A 67 18.31 16.66 25.07
C SER A 67 18.22 16.97 26.57
N SER A 68 17.05 17.40 27.06
CA SER A 68 16.77 17.69 28.46
C SER A 68 16.99 16.50 29.41
N ALA A 69 16.90 15.26 28.91
CA ALA A 69 17.18 14.06 29.70
C ALA A 69 18.63 14.03 30.22
N ARG A 70 19.56 14.72 29.54
CA ARG A 70 20.98 14.76 29.94
C ARG A 70 21.20 15.41 31.30
N ASN A 71 20.31 16.34 31.68
CA ASN A 71 20.40 17.10 32.93
C ASN A 71 19.81 16.36 34.14
N LEU A 72 19.10 15.25 33.92
CA LEU A 72 18.51 14.46 35.00
C LEU A 72 19.56 13.58 35.68
N VAL A 73 19.43 13.40 37.00
CA VAL A 73 20.29 12.53 37.79
C VAL A 73 19.63 11.16 37.91
N GLY A 74 20.39 10.09 37.60
CA GLY A 74 19.92 8.71 37.71
C GLY A 74 19.27 8.14 36.44
N LYS A 75 19.50 6.84 36.18
CA LYS A 75 19.01 6.14 34.99
C LYS A 75 17.49 6.04 34.95
N GLU A 76 16.86 5.86 36.10
CA GLU A 76 15.41 5.75 36.23
C GLU A 76 14.71 7.04 35.82
N ALA A 77 15.11 8.18 36.40
CA ALA A 77 14.56 9.48 36.05
C ALA A 77 14.72 9.81 34.55
N LYS A 78 15.89 9.47 33.97
CA LYS A 78 16.13 9.61 32.52
C LYS A 78 15.18 8.76 31.68
N THR A 79 15.02 7.49 32.06
CA THR A 79 14.16 6.55 31.33
C THR A 79 12.70 7.01 31.39
N GLN A 80 12.23 7.39 32.57
CA GLN A 80 10.86 7.88 32.75
C GLN A 80 10.59 9.13 31.91
N PHE A 81 11.55 10.08 31.88
CA PHE A 81 11.44 11.26 31.04
C PHE A 81 11.34 10.89 29.56
N VAL A 82 12.27 10.09 29.04
CA VAL A 82 12.30 9.70 27.63
C VAL A 82 11.01 8.99 27.22
N VAL A 83 10.55 8.02 28.01
CA VAL A 83 9.32 7.26 27.73
C VAL A 83 8.11 8.20 27.69
N ASN A 84 7.96 9.07 28.69
CA ASN A 84 6.84 10.00 28.74
C ASN A 84 6.85 10.98 27.57
N THR A 85 8.03 11.51 27.21
CA THR A 85 8.18 12.44 26.10
C THR A 85 7.85 11.77 24.76
N LEU A 86 8.31 10.55 24.52
CA LEU A 86 8.01 9.82 23.29
C LEU A 86 6.52 9.46 23.19
N ILE A 87 5.90 9.00 24.28
CA ILE A 87 4.46 8.71 24.31
C ILE A 87 3.64 9.97 24.05
N ALA A 88 3.98 11.09 24.71
CA ALA A 88 3.28 12.35 24.52
C ALA A 88 3.41 12.85 23.07
N PHE A 89 4.62 12.81 22.52
CA PHE A 89 4.86 13.20 21.14
C PHE A 89 4.09 12.32 20.14
N ALA A 90 4.18 10.99 20.26
CA ALA A 90 3.47 10.07 19.39
C ALA A 90 1.94 10.24 19.50
N ASN A 91 1.40 10.47 20.70
CA ASN A 91 -0.03 10.73 20.89
C ASN A 91 -0.50 11.96 20.11
N THR A 92 0.30 13.01 20.04
CA THR A 92 -0.02 14.21 19.25
C THR A 92 0.22 13.98 17.77
N ALA A 93 1.42 13.52 17.39
CA ALA A 93 1.84 13.37 16.00
C ALA A 93 0.99 12.34 15.23
N GLN A 94 0.45 11.33 15.91
CA GLN A 94 -0.34 10.27 15.31
C GLN A 94 -1.85 10.42 15.55
N ALA A 95 -2.30 11.51 16.19
CA ALA A 95 -3.70 11.65 16.61
C ALA A 95 -4.69 11.54 15.44
N SER A 96 -4.43 12.27 14.35
CA SER A 96 -5.27 12.32 13.16
C SER A 96 -5.39 10.94 12.50
N LEU A 97 -4.26 10.36 12.10
CA LEU A 97 -4.19 9.02 11.52
C LEU A 97 -4.87 7.95 12.41
N ARG A 98 -4.66 8.00 13.73
CA ARG A 98 -5.32 7.05 14.65
C ARG A 98 -6.83 7.21 14.62
N ALA A 99 -7.34 8.44 14.64
CA ALA A 99 -8.77 8.70 14.57
C ALA A 99 -9.37 8.19 13.25
N ASP A 100 -8.67 8.41 12.13
CA ASP A 100 -9.09 7.94 10.81
C ASP A 100 -9.12 6.40 10.74
N LEU A 101 -8.07 5.72 11.18
CA LEU A 101 -8.01 4.26 11.22
C LEU A 101 -9.08 3.67 12.15
N GLN A 102 -9.36 4.32 13.27
CA GLN A 102 -10.44 3.92 14.19
C GLN A 102 -11.82 4.09 13.54
N SER A 103 -12.06 5.19 12.85
CA SER A 103 -13.34 5.44 12.15
C SER A 103 -13.64 4.37 11.08
N GLN A 104 -12.59 3.81 10.50
CA GLN A 104 -12.65 2.76 9.49
C GLN A 104 -12.62 1.33 10.07
N ASN A 105 -12.65 1.18 11.40
CA ASN A 105 -12.53 -0.11 12.10
C ASN A 105 -11.29 -0.92 11.68
N LYS A 106 -10.17 -0.25 11.39
CA LYS A 106 -8.92 -0.91 11.02
C LYS A 106 -8.19 -1.43 12.25
N ALA A 107 -7.57 -2.61 12.12
CA ALA A 107 -6.70 -3.15 13.15
C ALA A 107 -5.29 -2.55 13.02
N PHE A 108 -4.83 -1.84 14.05
CA PHE A 108 -3.50 -1.24 14.08
C PHE A 108 -2.86 -1.30 15.46
N PHE A 109 -1.54 -1.13 15.49
CA PHE A 109 -0.74 -1.04 16.71
C PHE A 109 0.13 0.21 16.70
N VAL A 110 0.17 0.93 17.81
CA VAL A 110 0.94 2.17 17.96
C VAL A 110 2.36 1.87 18.44
N LEU A 111 3.34 2.26 17.65
CA LEU A 111 4.77 2.15 17.93
C LEU A 111 5.33 3.53 18.31
N TRP A 112 5.06 3.95 19.54
CA TRP A 112 5.43 5.29 20.03
C TRP A 112 6.94 5.56 20.02
N ALA A 113 7.78 4.53 20.21
CA ALA A 113 9.22 4.69 20.31
C ALA A 113 9.88 5.11 18.97
N SER A 114 9.32 4.62 17.85
CA SER A 114 9.76 4.93 16.48
C SER A 114 8.83 5.92 15.78
N ASN A 115 7.84 6.48 16.49
CA ASN A 115 6.79 7.32 15.92
C ASN A 115 6.07 6.67 14.72
N GLN A 116 5.77 5.38 14.82
CA GLN A 116 5.12 4.60 13.75
C GLN A 116 3.76 4.03 14.17
N ILE A 117 2.96 3.64 13.17
CA ILE A 117 1.77 2.80 13.32
C ILE A 117 1.93 1.56 12.44
N ALA A 118 1.78 0.37 13.04
CA ALA A 118 1.68 -0.87 12.30
C ALA A 118 0.21 -1.14 11.95
N LEU A 119 -0.13 -1.04 10.68
CA LEU A 119 -1.47 -1.30 10.17
C LEU A 119 -1.53 -2.73 9.60
N LYS A 120 -2.56 -3.48 10.01
CA LYS A 120 -2.79 -4.85 9.54
C LYS A 120 -3.67 -4.87 8.30
N ALA A 121 -3.35 -5.76 7.37
CA ALA A 121 -4.16 -6.04 6.19
C ALA A 121 -4.56 -4.76 5.42
N ALA A 122 -3.60 -3.86 5.19
CA ALA A 122 -3.78 -2.65 4.42
C ALA A 122 -4.02 -2.99 2.94
N SER A 123 -5.07 -2.39 2.39
CA SER A 123 -5.42 -2.42 0.98
C SER A 123 -4.76 -1.28 0.22
N ARG A 124 -4.87 -1.34 -1.11
CA ARG A 124 -4.42 -0.24 -1.99
C ARG A 124 -5.04 1.11 -1.64
N ALA A 125 -6.32 1.13 -1.28
CA ALA A 125 -7.03 2.34 -0.89
C ALA A 125 -6.48 2.92 0.41
N ASP A 126 -6.06 2.06 1.35
CA ASP A 126 -5.47 2.50 2.62
C ASP A 126 -4.12 3.17 2.40
N LEU A 127 -3.27 2.64 1.50
CA LEU A 127 -1.98 3.26 1.17
C LEU A 127 -2.15 4.67 0.57
N LEU A 128 -3.18 4.84 -0.27
CA LEU A 128 -3.50 6.12 -0.89
C LEU A 128 -4.09 7.13 0.09
N ALA A 129 -4.89 6.68 1.04
CA ALA A 129 -5.47 7.56 2.06
C ALA A 129 -4.40 8.18 2.98
N VAL A 130 -3.34 7.41 3.27
CA VAL A 130 -2.28 7.79 4.21
C VAL A 130 -1.23 8.72 3.57
N GLU A 131 -1.07 8.69 2.24
CA GLU A 131 -0.12 9.58 1.53
C GLU A 131 -0.44 11.08 1.69
N GLY A 132 -1.71 11.42 1.92
CA GLY A 132 -2.17 12.81 2.07
C GLY A 132 -1.68 13.51 3.34
N GLU A 133 -1.22 12.74 4.33
CA GLU A 133 -0.52 13.26 5.50
C GLU A 133 1.00 13.14 5.27
N ASP A 134 1.83 13.93 5.95
CA ASP A 134 3.29 13.89 5.76
C ASP A 134 3.95 12.61 6.32
N LEU A 135 3.58 11.45 5.76
CA LEU A 135 3.85 10.12 6.29
C LEU A 135 4.56 9.25 5.27
N GLU A 136 5.52 8.45 5.72
CA GLU A 136 6.20 7.45 4.89
C GLU A 136 5.61 6.06 5.15
N ILE A 137 5.36 5.28 4.07
CA ILE A 137 4.74 3.96 4.14
C ILE A 137 5.72 2.90 3.63
N GLY A 138 6.12 1.99 4.53
CA GLY A 138 7.11 0.95 4.27
C GLY A 138 6.70 -0.42 4.80
N PRO A 139 7.38 -1.50 4.35
CA PRO A 139 7.17 -2.84 4.91
C PRO A 139 7.49 -2.88 6.42
N PRO A 140 6.97 -3.87 7.16
CA PRO A 140 7.29 -4.07 8.56
C PRO A 140 8.76 -4.36 8.84
#